data_AF-A0A963GMX7-F1
#
_entry.id   AF-A0A963GMX7-F1
#
_cell.length_a   1.000
_cell.length_b   1.000
_cell.length_c   1.000
_cell.angle_alpha   90.00
_cell.angle_beta   90.00
_cell.angle_gamma   90.00
#
_symmetry.space_group_name_H-M   'P 1'
#
loop_
_entity.id
_entity.type
_entity.pdbx_description
1 polymer ?
#
loop_
_entity_poly.entity_id
_entity_poly.type
_entity_poly.pdbx_seq_one_letter_code
_entity_poly.pdbx_strand_id
1 'polypeptide(L)' 'MPADTATIELPAPTPGTQHTLRVHRYGAPGARPKAYFQAALHADEIPGLLVAQRLLRELEQAQTEGRILGEVIVVPVA' A
#
# COMPACT_ATOMS: atom_id res chain seq x y z
N MET A 1 -6.98 -11.04 -0.92
CA MET A 1 -5.68 -10.95 -0.23
C MET A 1 -4.63 -10.41 -1.20
N PRO A 2 -3.79 -9.46 -0.76
CA PRO A 2 -2.66 -8.96 -1.56
C PRO A 2 -1.68 -10.09 -1.89
N ALA A 3 -0.91 -9.92 -2.97
CA ALA A 3 0.10 -10.90 -3.37
C ALA A 3 1.26 -10.93 -2.37
N ASP A 4 1.58 -9.76 -1.80
CA ASP A 4 2.57 -9.60 -0.75
C ASP A 4 2.15 -8.46 0.19
N THR A 5 2.48 -8.58 1.47
CA THR A 5 2.35 -7.50 2.45
C THR A 5 3.63 -7.42 3.27
N ALA A 6 4.37 -6.34 3.06
CA ALA A 6 5.64 -6.11 3.72
C ALA A 6 5.53 -4.98 4.75
N THR A 7 6.46 -4.98 5.69
CA THR A 7 6.64 -3.89 6.65
C THR A 7 7.99 -3.23 6.37
N ILE A 8 7.99 -1.90 6.25
CA ILE A 8 9.20 -1.09 6.14
C ILE A 8 9.43 -0.39 7.46
N GLU A 9 10.60 -0.59 8.07
CA GLU A 9 11.02 0.15 9.24
C GLU A 9 11.54 1.54 8.84
N LEU A 10 11.11 2.57 9.55
CA LEU A 10 11.59 3.93 9.37
C LEU A 10 12.65 4.28 10.42
N PRO A 11 13.56 5.22 10.11
CA PRO A 11 14.47 5.77 11.11
C PRO A 11 13.73 6.30 12.33
N ALA A 12 14.11 5.83 13.52
CA ALA A 12 13.54 6.30 14.78
C ALA A 12 14.36 7.49 15.32
N PRO A 13 13.74 8.66 15.57
CA PRO A 13 14.47 9.84 16.05
C PRO A 13 14.80 9.78 17.56
N THR A 14 14.16 8.88 18.31
CA THR A 14 14.27 8.82 19.77
C THR A 14 14.43 7.35 20.23
N PRO A 15 15.27 7.06 21.24
CA PRO A 15 15.37 5.73 21.81
C PRO A 15 14.03 5.20 22.31
N GLY A 16 13.77 3.92 22.06
CA GLY A 16 12.55 3.24 22.53
C GLY A 16 11.31 3.44 21.65
N THR A 17 11.40 4.19 20.54
CA THR A 17 10.34 4.25 19.53
C THR A 17 10.73 3.51 18.26
N GLN A 18 9.74 2.95 17.58
CA GLN A 18 9.89 2.35 16.25
C GLN A 18 8.69 2.77 15.41
N HIS A 19 8.95 3.27 14.21
CA HIS A 19 7.91 3.58 13.24
C HIS A 19 8.00 2.61 12.07
N THR A 20 6.86 2.11 11.62
CA THR A 20 6.81 1.17 10.50
C THR A 20 5.68 1.52 9.55
N LEU A 21 5.90 1.27 8.26
CA LEU A 21 4.90 1.41 7.21
C LEU A 21 4.49 0.04 6.69
N ARG A 22 3.19 -0.14 6.45
CA ARG A 22 2.66 -1.36 5.83
C ARG A 22 2.49 -1.14 4.34
N VAL A 23 3.06 -2.04 3.55
CA VAL A 23 3.06 -1.98 2.08
C VAL A 23 2.29 -3.17 1.54
N HIS A 24 1.25 -2.89 0.76
CA HIS A 24 0.45 -3.91 0.07
C HIS A 24 0.83 -3.96 -1.40
N ARG A 25 1.10 -5.17 -1.92
CA ARG A 25 1.43 -5.37 -3.34
C ARG A 25 0.40 -6.26 -4.01
N TYR A 26 0.06 -5.89 -5.24
CA TYR A 26 -0.82 -6.64 -6.12
C TYR A 26 -0.20 -6.80 -7.50
N GLY A 27 -0.54 -7.90 -8.17
CA GLY A 27 0.09 -8.35 -9.40
C GLY A 27 1.46 -8.96 -9.17
N ALA A 28 2.20 -9.18 -10.27
CA ALA A 28 3.54 -9.76 -10.21
C ALA A 28 4.60 -8.69 -9.87
N PRO A 29 5.47 -8.91 -8.87
CA PRO A 29 6.56 -7.98 -8.55
C PRO A 29 7.43 -7.69 -9.78
N GLY A 30 7.67 -6.40 -10.06
CA GLY A 30 8.47 -5.95 -11.21
C GLY A 30 7.72 -5.89 -12.54
N ALA A 31 6.46 -6.35 -12.61
CA ALA A 31 5.65 -6.25 -13.82
C ALA A 31 5.33 -4.79 -14.19
N ARG A 32 5.10 -4.55 -15.48
CA ARG A 32 4.76 -3.23 -16.03
C ARG A 32 3.37 -3.29 -16.69
N PRO A 33 2.57 -2.21 -16.61
CA PRO A 33 2.87 -0.92 -15.97
C PRO A 33 2.93 -1.03 -14.42
N LYS A 34 3.60 -0.07 -13.78
CA LYS A 34 3.73 -0.02 -12.32
C LYS A 34 3.05 1.23 -11.77
N ALA A 35 2.22 1.07 -10.75
CA ALA A 35 1.60 2.17 -10.03
C ALA A 35 1.94 2.10 -8.53
N TYR A 36 2.14 3.27 -7.93
CA TYR A 36 2.38 3.43 -6.50
C TYR A 36 1.40 4.46 -5.93
N PHE A 37 0.70 4.08 -4.86
CA PHE A 37 -0.26 4.92 -4.18
C PHE A 37 0.11 5.02 -2.71
N GLN A 38 0.18 6.26 -2.20
CA GLN A 38 0.37 6.54 -0.78
C GLN A 38 -0.69 7.52 -0.29
N ALA A 39 -1.08 7.40 0.96
CA ALA A 39 -2.07 8.27 1.59
C ALA A 39 -1.73 8.53 3.06
N ALA A 40 -2.39 9.55 3.63
CA ALA A 40 -2.26 9.96 5.03
C ALA A 40 -0.81 10.30 5.45
N LEU A 41 -0.05 10.96 4.56
CA LEU A 41 1.30 11.45 4.90
C LEU A 41 1.23 12.48 6.03
N HIS A 42 0.19 13.32 6.01
CA HIS A 42 -0.22 14.07 7.18
C HIS A 42 -1.37 13.33 7.86
N ALA A 43 -1.34 13.27 9.20
CA ALA A 43 -2.29 12.48 10.00
C ALA A 43 -3.77 12.87 9.79
N ASP A 44 -4.05 14.12 9.41
CA ASP A 44 -5.41 14.65 9.28
C ASP A 44 -5.97 14.59 7.85
N GLU A 45 -5.26 13.94 6.90
CA GLU A 45 -5.69 13.80 5.50
C GLU A 45 -6.63 12.60 5.27
N ILE A 46 -7.74 12.58 6.02
CA ILE A 46 -8.71 11.47 6.06
C ILE A 46 -9.30 11.07 4.68
N PRO A 47 -9.62 12.00 3.75
CA PRO A 47 -10.15 11.61 2.45
C PRO A 47 -9.22 10.68 1.65
N GLY A 48 -7.90 10.91 1.72
CA GLY A 48 -6.92 10.06 1.06
C GLY A 48 -6.89 8.65 1.64
N LEU A 49 -6.97 8.53 2.96
CA LEU A 49 -7.05 7.24 3.66
C LEU A 49 -8.30 6.44 3.26
N LEU A 50 -9.45 7.10 3.13
CA LEU A 50 -10.70 6.46 2.71
C LEU A 50 -10.59 5.92 1.27
N VAL A 51 -9.99 6.69 0.36
CA VAL A 51 -9.73 6.24 -1.02
C VAL A 51 -8.78 5.05 -1.01
N ALA A 52 -7.70 5.07 -0.23
CA ALA A 52 -6.76 3.95 -0.14
C ALA A 52 -7.43 2.68 0.40
N GLN A 53 -8.28 2.80 1.44
CA GLN A 53 -9.04 1.67 1.97
C GLN A 53 -9.97 1.06 0.90
N ARG A 54 -10.69 1.91 0.14
CA ARG A 54 -11.54 1.42 -0.95
C ARG A 54 -10.70 0.76 -2.05
N LEU A 55 -9.59 1.38 -2.43
CA LEU A 55 -8.68 0.87 -3.46
C LEU A 55 -8.15 -0.52 -3.12
N LEU A 56 -7.75 -0.78 -1.87
CA LEU A 56 -7.29 -2.10 -1.43
C LEU A 56 -8.35 -3.20 -1.67
N ARG A 57 -9.63 -2.91 -1.36
CA ARG A 57 -10.74 -3.85 -1.59
C ARG A 57 -10.96 -4.13 -3.08
N GLU A 58 -10.91 -3.09 -3.91
CA GLU A 58 -11.06 -3.23 -5.37
C GLU A 58 -9.89 -4.00 -5.99
N LEU A 59 -8.66 -3.78 -5.51
CA LEU A 59 -7.47 -4.49 -5.97
C LEU A 59 -7.48 -5.97 -5.56
N GLU A 60 -8.01 -6.31 -4.38
CA GLU A 60 -8.21 -7.70 -3.99
C GLU A 60 -9.17 -8.43 -4.93
N GLN A 61 -10.28 -7.78 -5.30
CA GLN A 61 -11.23 -8.34 -6.25
C GLN A 61 -10.61 -8.48 -7.64
N ALA A 62 -9.95 -7.43 -8.12
CA ALA A 62 -9.29 -7.44 -9.43
C ALA A 62 -8.19 -8.49 -9.53
N GLN A 63 -7.43 -8.73 -8.46
CA GLN A 63 -6.42 -9.78 -8.42
C GLN A 63 -7.05 -11.17 -8.50
N THR A 64 -8.11 -11.41 -7.73
CA THR A 64 -8.84 -12.69 -7.74
C THR A 64 -9.41 -13.01 -9.12
N GLU A 65 -9.82 -11.98 -9.85
CA GLU A 65 -10.34 -12.06 -11.22
C GLU A 65 -9.24 -12.03 -12.30
N GLY A 66 -7.96 -11.96 -11.93
CA GLY A 66 -6.85 -11.93 -12.89
C GLY A 66 -6.79 -10.67 -13.76
N ARG A 67 -7.40 -9.56 -13.31
CA ARG A 67 -7.50 -8.30 -14.07
C ARG A 67 -6.32 -7.33 -13.88
N ILE A 68 -5.33 -7.70 -13.06
CA ILE A 68 -4.17 -6.85 -12.80
C ILE A 68 -3.10 -7.12 -13.86
N LEU A 69 -2.86 -6.12 -14.72
CA LEU A 69 -1.93 -6.21 -15.85
C LEU A 69 -0.45 -6.01 -15.47
N GLY A 70 -0.17 -5.43 -14.31
CA GLY A 70 1.17 -5.03 -13.89
C GLY A 70 1.35 -5.09 -12.37
N GLU A 71 2.17 -4.19 -11.80
CA GLU A 71 2.39 -4.13 -10.35
C GLU A 71 1.70 -2.91 -9.75
N VAL A 72 0.92 -3.11 -8.68
CA VAL A 72 0.33 -2.02 -7.89
C VAL A 72 0.83 -2.12 -6.46
N ILE A 73 1.39 -1.02 -5.96
CA ILE A 73 1.85 -0.88 -4.57
C ILE A 73 0.99 0.16 -3.86
N VAL A 74 0.49 -0.18 -2.67
CA VAL A 74 -0.34 0.72 -1.85
C VAL A 74 0.24 0.83 -0.44
N VAL A 75 0.46 2.07 0.02
CA VAL A 75 0.89 2.44 1.37
C VAL A 75 -0.19 3.33 1.99
N PRO A 76 -1.18 2.75 2.69
CA PRO A 76 -2.41 3.46 3.05
C PRO A 76 -2.23 4.46 4.21
N VAL A 77 -1.23 4.26 5.06
CA VAL A 77 -0.89 5.12 6.21
C VAL A 77 0.62 5.37 6.16
N ALA A 78 1.01 6.47 5.52
CA ALA A 78 2.41 6.80 5.18
C ALA A 78 3.10 7.70 6.21
#